data_AF-A0A7Y9HY60-F1
#
_entry.id   AF-A0A7Y9HY60-F1
#
_cell.length_a   1.000
_cell.length_b   1.000
_cell.length_c   1.000
_cell.angle_alpha   90.00
_cell.angle_beta   90.00
_cell.angle_gamma   90.00
#
_symmetry.space_group_name_H-M   'P 1'
#
loop_
_entity.id
_entity.type
_entity.pdbx_description
1 polymer ?
#
loop_
_entity_poly.entity_id
_entity_poly.type
_entity_poly.pdbx_seq_one_letter_code
_entity_poly.pdbx_strand_id
1 'polypeptide(L)'
;MTTYNNLVEATNDLMKRGYTENLSLEGDTIDDKEKQIHMTADDFVIDEFYRFEGPSNPSDMSIVYAVTSDKYHLKGILINAFGTYANTSSSAIQAKLNHEQISSHLHREDKPTADSEVGSVGTNNSDESNSAS
;
A
#
# COMPACT_ATOMS: atom_id res chain seq x y z
N MET A 1 -10.90 13.03 -0.60
CA MET A 1 -9.46 12.66 -0.58
C MET A 1 -8.75 13.80 0.10
N THR A 2 -8.34 13.61 1.36
CA THR A 2 -7.51 14.59 2.05
C THR A 2 -6.07 14.31 1.65
N THR A 3 -5.42 15.29 1.03
CA THR A 3 -4.02 15.19 0.64
C THR A 3 -3.22 16.00 1.64
N TYR A 4 -2.26 15.37 2.30
CA TYR A 4 -1.36 16.04 3.23
C TYR A 4 -0.08 16.44 2.50
N ASN A 5 0.50 17.58 2.85
CA ASN A 5 1.72 18.05 2.19
C ASN A 5 2.98 17.41 2.79
N ASN A 6 2.88 16.99 4.05
CA ASN A 6 4.01 16.43 4.79
C ASN A 6 3.52 15.39 5.81
N LEU A 7 4.45 14.55 6.25
CA LEU A 7 4.20 13.51 7.25
C LEU A 7 3.62 14.09 8.54
N VAL A 8 4.09 15.26 8.97
CA VAL A 8 3.66 15.89 10.22
C VAL A 8 2.18 16.28 10.17
N GLU A 9 1.70 16.82 9.05
CA GLU A 9 0.28 17.15 8.84
C GLU A 9 -0.59 15.89 8.89
N ALA A 10 -0.18 14.83 8.20
CA ALA A 10 -0.91 13.57 8.18
C ALA A 10 -1.01 12.95 9.57
N THR A 11 0.12 12.83 10.28
CA THR A 11 0.15 12.29 11.65
C THR A 11 -0.70 13.14 12.59
N ASN A 12 -0.64 14.47 12.49
CA ASN A 12 -1.48 15.35 13.32
C ASN A 12 -2.97 15.19 13.05
N ASP A 13 -3.39 15.03 11.80
CA ASP A 13 -4.79 14.79 11.47
C ASP A 13 -5.26 13.41 11.98
N LEU A 14 -4.45 12.37 11.76
CA LEU A 14 -4.70 11.03 12.27
C LEU A 14 -4.84 11.03 13.80
N MET A 15 -3.96 11.73 14.52
CA MET A 15 -4.08 11.92 15.98
C MET A 15 -5.39 12.60 16.36
N LYS A 16 -5.83 13.64 15.63
CA LYS A 16 -7.14 14.29 15.87
C LYS A 16 -8.33 13.36 15.61
N ARG A 17 -8.18 12.41 14.69
CA ARG A 17 -9.17 11.37 14.38
C ARG A 17 -9.17 10.21 15.39
N GLY A 18 -8.25 10.21 16.35
CA GLY A 18 -8.15 9.22 17.42
C GLY A 18 -7.11 8.13 17.20
N TYR A 19 -6.25 8.26 16.17
CA TYR A 19 -5.08 7.39 16.00
C TYR A 19 -3.93 7.95 16.85
N THR A 20 -3.93 7.63 18.14
CA THR A 20 -2.97 8.18 19.11
C THR A 20 -1.78 7.27 19.38
N GLU A 21 -1.90 5.98 19.06
CA GLU A 21 -0.85 5.01 19.38
C GLU A 21 0.31 5.11 18.39
N ASN A 22 1.53 5.11 18.90
CA ASN A 22 2.73 5.13 18.08
C ASN A 22 3.24 3.69 17.87
N LEU A 23 3.06 3.19 16.66
CA LEU A 23 3.37 1.82 16.31
C LEU A 23 4.68 1.75 15.56
N SER A 24 5.49 0.75 15.90
CA SER A 24 6.81 0.51 15.29
C SER A 24 6.89 -0.89 14.73
N LEU A 25 7.49 -1.05 13.55
CA LEU A 25 7.75 -2.37 12.99
C LEU A 25 9.03 -2.95 13.62
N GLU A 26 8.91 -4.04 14.36
CA GLU A 26 10.03 -4.78 14.97
C GLU A 26 10.05 -6.19 14.35
N GLY A 27 10.84 -6.37 13.29
CA GLY A 27 10.97 -7.65 12.58
C GLY A 27 9.69 -8.06 11.84
N ASP A 28 8.93 -9.00 12.43
CA ASP A 28 7.68 -9.56 11.88
C ASP A 28 6.44 -9.15 12.68
N THR A 29 6.58 -8.26 13.67
CA THR A 29 5.47 -7.73 14.46
C THR A 29 5.43 -6.22 14.44
N ILE A 30 4.22 -5.67 14.58
CA ILE A 30 4.01 -4.28 14.92
C ILE A 30 3.89 -4.20 16.43
N ASP A 31 4.78 -3.40 17.01
CA ASP A 31 4.92 -3.26 18.43
C ASP A 31 4.49 -1.86 18.87
N ASP A 32 3.67 -1.83 19.90
CA ASP A 32 3.35 -0.64 20.68
C ASP A 32 4.23 -0.66 21.93
N LYS A 33 5.27 0.18 21.96
CA LYS A 33 6.20 0.25 23.10
C LYS A 33 5.57 0.87 24.34
N GLU A 34 4.56 1.72 24.17
CA GLU A 34 3.87 2.36 25.29
C GLU A 34 2.95 1.38 26.01
N LYS A 35 2.26 0.52 25.24
CA LYS A 35 1.33 -0.48 25.77
C LYS A 35 1.93 -1.88 25.94
N GLN A 36 3.16 -2.10 25.48
CA GLN A 36 3.81 -3.41 25.41
C GLN A 36 2.97 -4.45 24.67
N ILE A 37 2.35 -4.02 23.56
CA ILE A 37 1.51 -4.88 22.71
C ILE A 37 2.30 -5.27 21.47
N HIS A 38 2.23 -6.55 21.11
CA HIS A 38 2.81 -7.10 19.90
C HIS A 38 1.68 -7.62 18.99
N MET A 39 1.60 -7.08 17.79
CA MET A 39 0.58 -7.42 16.79
C MET A 39 1.23 -8.07 15.57
N THR A 40 0.70 -9.21 15.16
CA THR A 40 1.09 -9.86 13.89
C THR A 40 0.29 -9.29 12.72
N ALA A 41 0.64 -9.68 11.48
CA ALA A 41 -0.05 -9.25 10.26
C ALA A 41 -1.58 -9.40 10.34
N ASP A 42 -2.08 -10.44 11.02
CA ASP A 42 -3.52 -10.73 11.14
C ASP A 42 -4.22 -9.99 12.29
N ASP A 43 -3.46 -9.41 13.23
CA ASP A 43 -4.01 -8.74 14.42
C ASP A 43 -4.39 -7.27 14.16
N PHE A 44 -4.05 -6.72 13.00
CA PHE A 44 -4.37 -5.35 12.61
C PHE A 44 -4.91 -5.25 11.17
N VAL A 45 -5.62 -4.17 10.92
CA VAL A 45 -6.16 -3.76 9.63
C VAL A 45 -5.58 -2.40 9.29
N ILE A 46 -5.26 -2.18 8.02
CA ILE A 46 -4.82 -0.89 7.52
C ILE A 46 -6.07 -0.16 7.02
N ASP A 47 -6.46 0.90 7.72
CA ASP A 47 -7.59 1.72 7.28
C ASP A 47 -7.16 2.61 6.11
N GLU A 48 -6.01 3.27 6.25
CA GLU A 48 -5.52 4.26 5.30
C GLU A 48 -3.98 4.28 5.29
N PHE A 49 -3.39 4.72 4.19
CA PHE A 49 -1.96 4.97 4.12
C PHE A 49 -1.65 6.22 3.27
N TYR A 50 -0.54 6.88 3.58
CA TYR A 50 -0.11 8.12 2.97
C TYR A 50 1.39 8.08 2.72
N ARG A 51 1.80 8.29 1.47
CA ARG A 51 3.22 8.29 1.06
C ARG A 51 3.73 9.72 0.93
N PHE A 52 4.88 9.97 1.54
CA PHE A 52 5.59 11.24 1.56
C PHE A 52 7.03 11.06 1.07
N GLU A 53 7.59 12.12 0.50
CA GLU A 53 9.01 12.20 0.22
C GLU A 53 9.75 12.63 1.50
N GLY A 54 10.90 12.03 1.74
CA GLY A 54 11.71 12.28 2.92
C GLY A 54 12.20 13.73 2.93
N PRO A 55 12.25 14.38 4.10
CA PRO A 55 12.70 15.76 4.20
C PRO A 55 14.18 15.94 3.82
N SER A 56 14.96 14.86 3.89
CA SER A 56 16.42 14.87 3.67
C SER A 56 16.81 14.49 2.25
N ASN A 57 16.18 13.47 1.66
CA ASN A 57 16.41 13.06 0.28
C ASN A 57 15.05 12.85 -0.42
N PRO A 58 14.85 13.40 -1.62
CA PRO A 58 13.66 13.12 -2.43
C PRO A 58 13.59 11.64 -2.85
N SER A 59 14.72 10.94 -2.84
CA SER A 59 14.80 9.50 -3.07
C SER A 59 14.38 8.66 -1.86
N ASP A 60 14.42 9.23 -0.64
CA ASP A 60 13.90 8.57 0.54
C ASP A 60 12.40 8.81 0.57
N MET A 61 11.62 7.76 0.78
CA MET A 61 10.17 7.83 0.88
C MET A 61 9.77 7.40 2.28
N SER A 62 8.69 7.95 2.80
CA SER A 62 8.13 7.55 4.08
C SER A 62 6.65 7.31 3.89
N ILE A 63 6.15 6.19 4.39
CA ILE A 63 4.75 5.83 4.29
C ILE A 63 4.19 5.77 5.69
N VAL A 64 3.14 6.57 5.92
CA VAL A 64 2.37 6.59 7.15
C VAL A 64 1.16 5.70 6.95
N TYR A 65 1.01 4.69 7.80
CA TYR A 65 -0.12 3.78 7.82
C TYR A 65 -0.97 4.08 9.05
N ALA A 66 -2.26 4.33 8.83
CA ALA A 66 -3.26 4.36 9.88
C ALA A 66 -3.79 2.94 10.05
N VAL A 67 -3.55 2.35 11.21
CA VAL A 67 -3.94 0.96 11.49
C VAL A 67 -4.88 0.90 12.68
N THR A 68 -5.81 -0.04 12.61
CA THR A 68 -6.73 -0.38 13.68
C THR A 68 -6.58 -1.84 14.05
N SER A 69 -6.72 -2.13 15.33
CA SER A 69 -6.80 -3.51 15.82
C SER A 69 -8.10 -3.70 16.56
N ASP A 70 -8.98 -4.53 15.99
CA ASP A 70 -10.21 -4.96 16.68
C ASP A 70 -9.89 -5.84 17.90
N LYS A 71 -8.78 -6.57 17.86
CA LYS A 71 -8.35 -7.46 18.95
C LYS A 71 -7.96 -6.68 20.21
N TYR A 72 -7.23 -5.58 20.04
CA TYR A 72 -6.76 -4.74 21.14
C TYR A 72 -7.59 -3.45 21.30
N HIS A 73 -8.63 -3.26 20.46
CA HIS A 73 -9.46 -2.06 20.38
C HIS A 73 -8.65 -0.76 20.36
N LEU A 74 -7.57 -0.73 19.57
CA LEU A 74 -6.66 0.40 19.48
C LEU A 74 -6.54 0.94 18.06
N LYS A 75 -6.13 2.20 17.97
CA LYS A 75 -5.89 2.91 16.71
C LYS A 75 -4.51 3.54 16.75
N GLY A 76 -3.63 3.10 15.86
CA GLY A 76 -2.26 3.57 15.85
C GLY A 76 -1.78 4.04 14.49
N ILE A 77 -0.65 4.73 14.53
CA ILE A 77 0.04 5.24 13.38
C ILE A 77 1.35 4.48 13.28
N LEU A 78 1.55 3.79 12.16
CA LEU A 78 2.80 3.12 11.81
C LEU A 78 3.52 3.94 10.74
N ILE A 79 4.74 4.36 11.03
CA ILE A 79 5.58 5.08 10.06
C ILE A 79 6.65 4.12 9.56
N ASN A 80 6.65 3.86 8.25
CA ASN A 80 7.66 3.05 7.59
C ASN A 80 8.51 3.91 6.65
N ALA A 81 9.83 3.97 6.89
CA ALA A 81 10.77 4.63 6.00
C ALA A 81 11.17 3.67 4.88
N PHE A 82 10.79 3.99 3.64
CA PHE A 82 11.09 3.23 2.44
C PHE A 82 12.17 3.96 1.62
N GLY A 83 13.40 3.47 1.64
CA GLY A 83 14.49 3.95 0.78
C GLY A 83 15.02 2.86 -0.14
N THR A 84 16.05 3.17 -0.94
CA THR A 84 16.79 2.19 -1.77
C THR A 84 17.39 1.02 -0.99
N TYR A 85 17.42 1.11 0.34
CA TYR A 85 17.91 0.12 1.29
C TYR A 85 16.83 -0.41 2.24
N ALA A 86 15.55 -0.18 1.97
CA ALA A 86 14.48 -0.78 2.74
C ALA A 86 14.61 -2.30 2.62
N ASN A 87 15.15 -2.92 3.67
CA ASN A 87 15.48 -4.32 3.71
C ASN A 87 14.28 -5.12 3.21
N THR A 88 14.55 -5.98 2.22
CA THR A 88 13.64 -6.99 1.68
C THR A 88 13.40 -8.05 2.75
N SER A 89 12.85 -7.69 3.90
CA SER A 89 12.54 -8.68 4.92
C SER A 89 11.32 -9.44 4.46
N SER A 90 11.45 -10.76 4.37
CA SER A 90 10.40 -11.69 3.97
C SER A 90 9.31 -11.85 5.04
N SER A 91 8.99 -10.79 5.79
CA SER A 91 8.04 -10.84 6.88
C SER A 91 6.61 -10.82 6.36
N ALA A 92 5.72 -11.52 7.05
CA ALA A 92 4.30 -11.56 6.67
C ALA A 92 3.69 -10.16 6.70
N ILE A 93 4.15 -9.30 7.62
CA ILE A 93 3.76 -7.89 7.69
C ILE A 93 4.26 -7.10 6.48
N GLN A 94 5.51 -7.28 6.04
CA GLN A 94 5.99 -6.60 4.82
C GLN A 94 5.24 -7.06 3.58
N ALA A 95 4.94 -8.36 3.47
CA ALA A 95 4.11 -8.89 2.40
C ALA A 95 2.71 -8.24 2.40
N LYS A 96 2.07 -8.10 3.57
CA LYS A 96 0.76 -7.45 3.71
C LYS A 96 0.83 -5.96 3.35
N LEU A 97 1.81 -5.23 3.88
CA LEU A 97 2.01 -3.81 3.56
C LEU A 97 2.23 -3.60 2.05
N ASN A 98 3.09 -4.42 1.42
CA ASN A 98 3.35 -4.34 -0.01
C ASN A 98 2.13 -4.74 -0.85
N HIS A 99 1.35 -5.74 -0.41
CA HIS A 99 0.13 -6.15 -1.09
C HIS A 99 -0.94 -5.04 -1.08
N GLU A 100 -1.10 -4.31 0.02
CA GLU A 100 -2.02 -3.17 0.11
C GLU A 100 -1.57 -1.98 -0.78
N GLN A 101 -0.25 -1.76 -0.90
CA GLN A 101 0.30 -0.77 -1.84
C GLN A 101 -0.02 -1.10 -3.30
N ILE A 102 -0.02 -2.39 -3.67
CA ILE A 102 -0.29 -2.84 -5.04
C ILE A 102 -1.81 -2.86 -5.31
N SER A 103 -2.59 -3.30 -4.34
CA SER A 103 -4.06 -3.45 -4.48
C SER A 103 -4.77 -2.11 -4.64
N SER A 104 -4.26 -1.06 -4.00
CA SER A 104 -4.75 0.31 -4.15
C SER A 104 -4.43 0.94 -5.52
N HIS A 105 -3.53 0.33 -6.31
CA HIS A 105 -3.25 0.72 -7.70
C HIS A 105 -4.17 0.03 -8.73
N LEU A 106 -5.02 -0.92 -8.30
CA LEU A 106 -5.85 -1.77 -9.19
C LEU A 106 -7.32 -1.32 -9.34
N HIS A 107 -7.67 -0.09 -9.00
CA HIS A 107 -8.96 0.51 -9.39
C HIS A 107 -8.68 1.84 -10.10
N ARG A 108 -8.62 1.89 -11.43
CA ARG A 108 -9.69 1.55 -12.39
C ARG A 108 -9.10 0.94 -13.66
N GLU A 109 -9.81 -0.05 -14.22
CA GLU A 109 -9.60 -0.67 -15.54
C GLU A 109 -8.58 -1.82 -15.65
N ASP A 110 -8.74 -2.89 -14.87
CA ASP A 110 -8.49 -4.26 -15.40
C ASP A 110 -9.11 -5.31 -14.46
N LYS A 111 -10.43 -5.46 -14.54
CA LYS A 111 -11.08 -6.66 -14.00
C LYS A 111 -10.98 -7.71 -15.11
N PRO A 112 -10.27 -8.84 -14.94
CA PRO A 112 -10.34 -9.92 -15.91
C PRO A 112 -11.78 -10.42 -15.86
N THR A 113 -12.54 -10.08 -16.89
CA THR A 113 -13.84 -10.69 -17.12
C THR A 113 -13.52 -12.10 -17.55
N ALA A 114 -13.52 -13.01 -16.58
CA ALA A 114 -13.53 -14.44 -16.84
C ALA A 114 -14.87 -14.77 -17.48
N ASP A 115 -14.96 -14.57 -18.79
CA ASP A 115 -15.81 -15.38 -19.64
C ASP A 115 -14.90 -16.10 -20.64
N SER A 116 -14.78 -17.39 -20.41
CA SER A 116 -14.04 -18.32 -21.24
C SER A 116 -15.00 -18.85 -22.30
N GLU A 117 -14.74 -18.61 -23.58
CA GLU A 117 -15.11 -19.50 -24.69
C GLU A 117 -14.35 -19.02 -25.95
N VAL A 118 -13.16 -19.56 -26.21
CA VAL A 118 -12.87 -20.67 -27.15
C VAL A 118 -13.17 -20.33 -28.61
N GLY A 119 -12.14 -20.43 -29.46
CA GLY A 119 -12.26 -20.53 -30.93
C GLY A 119 -11.30 -19.61 -31.67
N SER A 120 -9.99 -19.91 -31.71
CA SER A 120 -9.34 -20.75 -32.73
C SER A 120 -9.31 -20.14 -34.15
N VAL A 121 -8.08 -19.82 -34.56
CA VAL A 121 -7.45 -20.07 -35.88
C VAL A 121 -7.97 -19.38 -37.16
N GLY A 122 -7.01 -18.71 -37.80
CA GLY A 122 -6.79 -18.75 -39.26
C GLY A 122 -7.63 -17.74 -40.05
N THR A 123 -7.19 -17.16 -41.16
CA THR A 123 -6.03 -17.33 -42.03
C THR A 123 -5.97 -16.08 -42.92
N ASN A 124 -4.76 -15.77 -43.39
CA ASN A 124 -4.40 -15.07 -44.63
C ASN A 124 -5.55 -14.78 -45.61
N ASN A 125 -5.58 -13.56 -46.17
CA ASN A 125 -5.77 -13.27 -47.59
C ASN A 125 -5.44 -11.78 -47.82
N SER A 126 -4.41 -11.45 -48.59
CA SER A 126 -4.41 -11.29 -50.06
C SER A 126 -4.87 -9.89 -50.47
N ASP A 127 -3.91 -9.14 -51.01
CA ASP A 127 -3.98 -8.32 -52.24
C ASP A 127 -5.12 -7.33 -52.50
N GLU A 128 -4.77 -6.36 -53.36
CA GLU A 128 -5.60 -5.30 -53.98
C GLU A 128 -5.93 -4.09 -53.09
N SER A 129 -5.74 -2.83 -53.49
CA SER A 129 -5.74 -2.19 -54.81
C SER A 129 -4.81 -0.94 -54.77
N ASN A 130 -4.08 -0.53 -55.82
CA ASN A 130 -4.54 0.30 -56.95
C ASN A 130 -5.36 1.54 -56.47
N SER A 131 -5.15 2.81 -56.83
CA SER A 131 -4.42 3.50 -57.90
C SER A 131 -4.36 5.02 -57.57
N ALA A 132 -3.48 5.73 -58.29
CA ALA A 132 -3.71 7.01 -58.96
C ALA A 132 -4.18 8.25 -58.16
N SER A 133 -3.38 9.32 -58.17
CA SER A 133 -3.33 10.30 -59.28
C SER A 133 -2.13 11.24 -59.12
#